data_AF-A0A925MWD1-F1
#
_entry.id   AF-A0A925MWD1-F1
#
_cell.length_a   1.000
_cell.length_b   1.000
_cell.length_c   1.000
_cell.angle_alpha   90.00
_cell.angle_beta   90.00
_cell.angle_gamma   90.00
#
_symmetry.space_group_name_H-M   'P 1'
#
loop_
_entity.id
_entity.type
_entity.pdbx_description
1 polymer ?
#
loop_
_entity_poly.entity_id
_entity_poly.type
_entity_poly.pdbx_seq_one_letter_code
_entity_poly.pdbx_strand_id
1 'polypeptide(L)'
;EARGKPPVVFVPAFRGEAIAESHPHCAAALREEVLSGLARFREIQLIADNRPDDGAATGERRSDRDYQLTATLLPDGEGVKVIARAKHLADGRIVWADTMALADTGAAKGVETIVRRIIGAALPAVDEDILESLPVEPDDFYDRYLIAKRRSLTAKDHAEARAAAAALEALIAERPNFGLAYPPLVRLYNTDFFFTGLGSTGPSERARALALAKAGLAADRRNVHAHTVLGFCHLWHDERDLARPCFDQALAMNPYNPARINEVASGMIYLGELGEARALLAMSAQLQAWPDDSYYEDHCLLSLLDDAPQEALGFARRMSEPRFWSRFYVALAEGLADPSGPRAALRSWVAMVEARWLGDRPPARDGLEGWIAFHTPLAPDLKQRFLALARRELDAIGQGDDPPEARSRSRSRAR
;
A
#
# COMPACT_ATOMS: atom_id res chain seq x y z
N GLU A 1 -19.63 -7.04 -24.88
CA GLU A 1 -19.40 -7.71 -23.58
C GLU A 1 -18.12 -7.19 -22.91
N ALA A 2 -18.23 -6.81 -21.64
CA ALA A 2 -17.15 -6.26 -20.80
C ALA A 2 -16.32 -7.34 -20.08
N ARG A 3 -16.48 -8.62 -20.44
CA ARG A 3 -15.80 -9.73 -19.75
C ARG A 3 -14.28 -9.65 -19.84
N GLY A 4 -13.62 -9.82 -18.70
CA GLY A 4 -12.19 -9.82 -18.50
C GLY A 4 -11.51 -8.47 -18.68
N LYS A 5 -12.24 -7.36 -18.51
CA LYS A 5 -11.73 -5.99 -18.67
C LYS A 5 -11.80 -5.21 -17.35
N PRO A 6 -10.89 -4.24 -17.14
CA PRO A 6 -10.98 -3.30 -16.03
C PRO A 6 -12.30 -2.49 -16.01
N PRO A 7 -12.73 -2.04 -14.82
CA PRO A 7 -13.88 -1.12 -14.66
C PRO A 7 -13.66 0.16 -15.48
N VAL A 8 -14.75 0.74 -15.98
CA VAL A 8 -14.70 2.00 -16.73
C VAL A 8 -15.08 3.16 -15.82
N VAL A 9 -14.27 4.21 -15.80
CA VAL A 9 -14.60 5.49 -15.15
C VAL A 9 -14.88 6.53 -16.24
N PHE A 10 -16.13 6.97 -16.32
CA PHE A 10 -16.57 8.04 -17.21
C PHE A 10 -16.37 9.39 -16.52
N VAL A 11 -15.74 10.34 -17.22
CA VAL A 11 -15.59 11.72 -16.74
C VAL A 11 -16.31 12.66 -17.72
N PRO A 12 -17.60 12.98 -17.47
CA PRO A 12 -18.35 13.96 -18.25
C PRO A 12 -17.71 15.35 -18.21
N ALA A 13 -18.25 16.27 -19.02
CA ALA A 13 -17.96 17.70 -18.83
C ALA A 13 -18.35 18.13 -17.40
N PHE A 14 -17.42 18.78 -16.69
CA PHE A 14 -17.70 19.35 -15.37
C PHE A 14 -18.62 20.57 -15.51
N ARG A 15 -19.58 20.69 -14.60
CA ARG A 15 -20.57 21.77 -14.61
C ARG A 15 -19.96 23.02 -14.00
N GLY A 16 -19.96 24.11 -14.73
CA GLY A 16 -19.33 25.38 -14.32
C GLY A 16 -20.06 26.60 -14.86
N GLU A 17 -21.32 26.46 -15.26
CA GLU A 17 -22.12 27.54 -15.83
C GLU A 17 -22.27 28.69 -14.84
N ALA A 18 -22.37 28.37 -13.54
CA ALA A 18 -22.55 29.35 -12.47
C ALA A 18 -21.32 30.23 -12.18
N ILE A 19 -20.13 29.83 -12.66
CA ILE A 19 -18.86 30.56 -12.46
C ILE A 19 -18.22 31.00 -13.79
N ALA A 20 -18.91 30.81 -14.91
CA ALA A 20 -18.31 31.02 -16.23
C ALA A 20 -17.89 32.48 -16.50
N GLU A 21 -18.58 33.46 -15.90
CA GLU A 21 -18.26 34.88 -16.03
C GLU A 21 -17.04 35.28 -15.20
N SER A 22 -16.93 34.80 -13.96
CA SER A 22 -15.83 35.14 -13.05
C SER A 22 -14.58 34.28 -13.26
N HIS A 23 -14.76 33.02 -13.67
CA HIS A 23 -13.71 32.02 -13.82
C HIS A 23 -13.87 31.24 -15.14
N PRO A 24 -13.69 31.90 -16.29
CA PRO A 24 -13.85 31.27 -17.60
C PRO A 24 -12.92 30.07 -17.74
N HIS A 25 -13.42 28.99 -18.35
CA HIS A 25 -12.71 27.73 -18.59
C HIS A 25 -12.26 26.94 -17.35
N CYS A 26 -12.51 27.41 -16.12
CA CYS A 26 -12.04 26.74 -14.90
C CYS A 26 -12.53 25.29 -14.78
N ALA A 27 -13.81 25.02 -15.10
CA ALA A 27 -14.36 23.67 -15.07
C ALA A 27 -13.71 22.73 -16.09
N ALA A 28 -13.42 23.24 -17.29
CA ALA A 28 -12.75 22.48 -18.34
C ALA A 28 -11.29 22.20 -17.97
N ALA A 29 -10.55 23.20 -17.48
CA ALA A 29 -9.17 23.03 -17.04
C ALA A 29 -9.07 22.02 -15.88
N LEU A 30 -9.94 22.12 -14.88
CA LEU A 30 -9.99 21.17 -13.77
C LEU A 30 -10.26 19.74 -14.25
N ARG A 31 -11.19 19.57 -15.21
CA ARG A 31 -11.49 18.26 -15.81
C ARG A 31 -10.28 17.67 -16.51
N GLU A 32 -9.55 18.45 -17.30
CA GLU A 32 -8.37 17.95 -18.03
C GLU A 32 -7.25 17.52 -17.08
N GLU A 33 -7.04 18.25 -15.97
CA GLU A 33 -6.08 17.85 -14.94
C GLU A 33 -6.50 16.56 -14.23
N VAL A 34 -7.78 16.41 -13.89
CA VAL A 34 -8.32 15.16 -13.32
C VAL A 34 -8.17 14.00 -14.31
N LEU A 35 -8.51 14.19 -15.59
CA LEU A 35 -8.35 13.19 -16.63
C LEU A 35 -6.89 12.76 -16.79
N SER A 36 -5.98 13.73 -16.85
CA SER A 36 -4.54 13.50 -16.90
C SER A 36 -4.09 12.64 -15.71
N GLY A 37 -4.45 13.03 -14.49
CA GLY A 37 -4.05 12.29 -13.29
C GLY A 37 -4.62 10.86 -13.24
N LEU A 38 -5.92 10.68 -13.56
CA LEU A 38 -6.58 9.37 -13.60
C LEU A 38 -6.00 8.45 -14.68
N ALA A 39 -5.55 8.98 -15.82
CA ALA A 39 -4.98 8.18 -16.91
C ALA A 39 -3.69 7.41 -16.52
N ARG A 40 -3.10 7.74 -15.37
CA ARG A 40 -1.92 7.07 -14.81
C ARG A 40 -2.26 5.80 -14.03
N PHE A 41 -3.54 5.53 -13.76
CA PHE A 41 -3.99 4.32 -13.07
C PHE A 41 -4.29 3.22 -14.09
N ARG A 42 -3.63 2.07 -13.92
CA ARG A 42 -3.71 0.94 -14.87
C ARG A 42 -4.87 -0.01 -14.59
N GLU A 43 -5.51 0.13 -13.43
CA GLU A 43 -6.59 -0.75 -12.95
C GLU A 43 -7.99 -0.25 -13.35
N ILE A 44 -8.07 0.85 -14.09
CA ILE A 44 -9.31 1.41 -14.63
C ILE A 44 -9.15 1.70 -16.12
N GLN A 45 -10.26 1.73 -16.83
CA GLN A 45 -10.35 2.36 -18.15
C GLN A 45 -10.99 3.73 -18.01
N LEU A 46 -10.30 4.77 -18.46
CA LEU A 46 -10.81 6.13 -18.39
C LEU A 46 -11.48 6.52 -19.71
N ILE A 47 -12.70 7.05 -19.64
CA ILE A 47 -13.41 7.61 -20.80
C ILE A 47 -13.75 9.08 -20.52
N ALA A 48 -13.13 9.97 -21.30
CA ALA A 48 -13.53 11.37 -21.36
C ALA A 48 -14.82 11.49 -22.18
N ASP A 49 -15.95 11.68 -21.50
CA ASP A 49 -17.24 11.93 -22.15
C ASP A 49 -17.42 13.45 -22.24
N ASN A 50 -17.56 14.00 -23.45
CA ASN A 50 -17.72 15.45 -23.62
C ASN A 50 -19.17 15.88 -23.41
N ARG A 51 -20.10 14.94 -23.19
CA ARG A 51 -21.50 15.24 -22.90
C ARG A 51 -21.67 15.66 -21.42
N PRO A 52 -22.73 16.44 -21.11
CA PRO A 52 -23.13 16.74 -19.73
C PRO A 52 -23.56 15.48 -18.95
N ASP A 53 -23.52 15.53 -17.62
CA ASP A 53 -23.84 14.41 -16.70
C ASP A 53 -25.12 13.63 -17.09
N ASP A 54 -26.22 14.34 -17.36
CA ASP A 54 -27.54 13.76 -17.64
C ASP A 54 -27.60 12.96 -18.97
N GLY A 55 -26.64 13.19 -19.89
CA GLY A 55 -26.52 12.48 -21.16
C GLY A 55 -25.23 11.65 -21.29
N ALA A 56 -24.27 11.81 -20.37
CA ALA A 56 -23.03 11.07 -20.34
C ALA A 56 -23.28 9.63 -19.87
N ALA A 57 -22.42 8.71 -20.30
CA ALA A 57 -22.59 7.27 -20.09
C ALA A 57 -23.93 6.68 -20.60
N THR A 58 -24.76 7.41 -21.38
CA THR A 58 -25.92 6.82 -22.08
C THR A 58 -25.42 6.12 -23.36
N GLY A 59 -25.44 4.79 -23.37
CA GLY A 59 -24.96 3.95 -24.48
C GLY A 59 -24.84 2.48 -24.10
N GLU A 60 -24.77 1.60 -25.11
CA GLU A 60 -24.78 0.12 -25.02
C GLU A 60 -23.52 -0.50 -24.37
N ARG A 61 -22.66 0.30 -23.72
CA ARG A 61 -21.37 -0.11 -23.14
C ARG A 61 -21.32 0.01 -21.61
N ARG A 62 -22.46 -0.08 -20.92
CA ARG A 62 -22.49 -0.16 -19.46
C ARG A 62 -22.16 -1.57 -18.99
N SER A 63 -21.19 -1.69 -18.10
CA SER A 63 -20.98 -2.87 -17.27
C SER A 63 -21.45 -2.61 -15.84
N ASP A 64 -21.71 -3.68 -15.09
CA ASP A 64 -22.07 -3.60 -13.66
C ASP A 64 -20.93 -3.05 -12.78
N ARG A 65 -19.75 -2.78 -13.35
CA ARG A 65 -18.55 -2.24 -12.68
C ARG A 65 -18.18 -0.84 -13.15
N ASP A 66 -19.06 -0.15 -13.87
CA ASP A 66 -18.77 1.16 -14.43
C ASP A 66 -19.18 2.30 -13.49
N TYR A 67 -18.38 3.35 -13.47
CA TYR A 67 -18.55 4.51 -12.60
C TYR A 67 -18.52 5.81 -13.39
N GLN A 68 -19.08 6.86 -12.81
CA GLN A 68 -19.03 8.21 -13.35
C GLN A 68 -18.49 9.17 -12.28
N LEU A 69 -17.48 9.95 -12.65
CA LEU A 69 -16.92 11.00 -11.81
C LEU A 69 -17.38 12.37 -12.33
N THR A 70 -18.23 13.04 -11.56
CA THR A 70 -18.75 14.38 -11.91
C THR A 70 -18.22 15.43 -10.94
N ALA A 71 -18.15 16.68 -11.41
CA ALA A 71 -17.91 17.82 -10.55
C ALA A 71 -18.80 19.00 -10.96
N THR A 72 -19.27 19.74 -9.96
CA THR A 72 -20.03 20.99 -10.11
C THR A 72 -19.29 22.12 -9.41
N LEU A 73 -19.01 23.19 -10.13
CA LEU A 73 -18.33 24.39 -9.67
C LEU A 73 -19.37 25.49 -9.44
N LEU A 74 -19.37 26.07 -8.25
CA LEU A 74 -20.34 27.06 -7.78
C LEU A 74 -19.60 28.28 -7.20
N PRO A 75 -20.18 29.50 -7.28
CA PRO A 75 -19.62 30.67 -6.60
C PRO A 75 -19.53 30.46 -5.08
N ASP A 76 -18.47 30.96 -4.45
CA ASP A 76 -18.29 30.94 -3.00
C ASP A 76 -17.50 32.18 -2.52
N GLY A 77 -18.21 33.30 -2.32
CA GLY A 77 -17.59 34.60 -2.09
C GLY A 77 -16.74 35.02 -3.29
N GLU A 78 -15.46 35.31 -3.05
CA GLU A 78 -14.46 35.58 -4.10
C GLU A 78 -13.89 34.29 -4.73
N GLY A 79 -14.20 33.11 -4.17
CA GLY A 79 -13.67 31.82 -4.61
C GLY A 79 -14.67 30.94 -5.36
N VAL A 80 -14.26 29.70 -5.62
CA VAL A 80 -15.10 28.67 -6.25
C VAL A 80 -15.23 27.47 -5.34
N LYS A 81 -16.47 27.07 -5.03
CA LYS A 81 -16.78 25.80 -4.37
C LYS A 81 -16.91 24.70 -5.42
N VAL A 82 -16.21 23.59 -5.21
CA VAL A 82 -16.25 22.39 -6.07
C VAL A 82 -16.94 21.26 -5.30
N ILE A 83 -17.98 20.69 -5.89
CA ILE A 83 -18.66 19.49 -5.39
C ILE A 83 -18.37 18.36 -6.36
N ALA A 84 -17.55 17.40 -5.96
CA ALA A 84 -17.17 16.24 -6.77
C ALA A 84 -17.85 14.97 -6.25
N ARG A 85 -18.20 14.04 -7.15
CA ARG A 85 -18.90 12.79 -6.82
C ARG A 85 -18.48 11.65 -7.72
N ALA A 86 -18.30 10.46 -7.14
CA ALA A 86 -18.21 9.21 -7.86
C ALA A 86 -19.53 8.43 -7.69
N LYS A 87 -20.13 8.03 -8.82
CA LYS A 87 -21.42 7.36 -8.89
C LYS A 87 -21.28 6.01 -9.58
N HIS A 88 -21.80 4.95 -8.98
CA HIS A 88 -21.93 3.65 -9.61
C HIS A 88 -23.05 3.70 -10.66
N LEU A 89 -22.76 3.34 -11.91
CA LEU A 89 -23.69 3.55 -13.02
C LEU A 89 -24.82 2.52 -13.09
N ALA A 90 -24.65 1.36 -12.46
CA ALA A 90 -25.63 0.28 -12.48
C ALA A 90 -26.86 0.60 -11.61
N ASP A 91 -26.64 1.10 -10.39
CA ASP A 91 -27.69 1.36 -9.40
C ASP A 91 -27.87 2.87 -9.06
N GLY A 92 -26.97 3.73 -9.55
CA GLY A 92 -27.00 5.18 -9.30
C GLY A 92 -26.47 5.60 -7.93
N ARG A 93 -25.92 4.67 -7.14
CA ARG A 93 -25.41 4.95 -5.79
C ARG A 93 -24.17 5.85 -5.85
N ILE A 94 -24.11 6.82 -4.93
CA ILE A 94 -22.94 7.67 -4.74
C ILE A 94 -22.00 6.93 -3.78
N VAL A 95 -20.84 6.53 -4.29
CA VAL A 95 -19.83 5.80 -3.50
C VAL A 95 -18.82 6.73 -2.84
N TRP A 96 -18.68 7.94 -3.40
CA TRP A 96 -17.85 9.00 -2.82
C TRP A 96 -18.37 10.37 -3.22
N ALA A 97 -18.25 11.33 -2.32
CA ALA A 97 -18.48 12.75 -2.59
C ALA A 97 -17.60 13.60 -1.67
N ASP A 98 -17.14 14.73 -2.19
CA ASP A 98 -16.42 15.73 -1.39
C ASP A 98 -16.82 17.15 -1.83
N THR A 99 -16.71 18.10 -0.90
CA THR A 99 -16.93 19.53 -1.12
C THR A 99 -15.67 20.29 -0.76
N MET A 100 -15.17 21.07 -1.71
CA MET A 100 -13.82 21.62 -1.69
C MET A 100 -13.87 23.09 -2.09
N ALA A 101 -12.96 23.89 -1.57
CA ALA A 101 -12.83 25.30 -1.95
C ALA A 101 -11.58 25.50 -2.81
N LEU A 102 -11.74 26.13 -3.97
CA LEU A 102 -10.65 26.66 -4.77
C LEU A 102 -10.37 28.08 -4.25
N ALA A 103 -9.28 28.24 -3.51
CA ALA A 103 -8.86 29.54 -3.02
C ALA A 103 -8.33 30.41 -4.18
N ASP A 104 -8.65 31.70 -4.13
CA ASP A 104 -8.35 32.70 -5.17
C ASP A 104 -6.83 32.97 -5.34
N THR A 105 -6.04 32.66 -4.31
CA THR A 105 -4.59 32.90 -4.28
C THR A 105 -3.80 31.74 -4.92
N GLY A 106 -3.78 31.71 -6.25
CA GLY A 106 -2.92 30.84 -7.04
C GLY A 106 -3.65 29.64 -7.65
N ALA A 107 -4.51 29.91 -8.62
CA ALA A 107 -5.35 28.93 -9.33
C ALA A 107 -4.65 27.61 -9.67
N ALA A 108 -3.36 27.64 -10.06
CA ALA A 108 -2.59 26.42 -10.34
C ALA A 108 -2.40 25.50 -9.12
N LYS A 109 -2.02 26.06 -7.95
CA LYS A 109 -1.85 25.28 -6.70
C LYS A 109 -3.19 24.81 -6.13
N GLY A 110 -4.23 25.63 -6.28
CA GLY A 110 -5.60 25.27 -5.90
C GLY A 110 -6.12 24.08 -6.72
N VAL A 111 -5.98 24.15 -8.05
CA VAL A 111 -6.38 23.07 -8.97
C VAL A 111 -5.61 21.79 -8.66
N GLU A 112 -4.28 21.87 -8.46
CA GLU A 112 -3.47 20.71 -8.11
C GLU A 112 -3.96 20.04 -6.81
N THR A 113 -4.27 20.82 -5.78
CA THR A 113 -4.81 20.31 -4.50
C THR A 113 -6.16 19.61 -4.69
N ILE A 114 -7.03 20.18 -5.53
CA ILE A 114 -8.34 19.59 -5.83
C ILE A 114 -8.18 18.28 -6.59
N VAL A 115 -7.35 18.26 -7.64
CA VAL A 115 -7.05 17.07 -8.43
C VAL A 115 -6.51 15.94 -7.55
N ARG A 116 -5.57 16.28 -6.66
CA ARG A 116 -4.97 15.36 -5.69
C ARG A 116 -6.01 14.71 -4.79
N ARG A 117 -6.93 15.49 -4.22
CA ARG A 117 -8.01 14.98 -3.36
C ARG A 117 -9.04 14.16 -4.13
N ILE A 118 -9.43 14.59 -5.32
CA ILE A 118 -10.37 13.83 -6.17
C ILE A 118 -9.77 12.46 -6.49
N ILE A 119 -8.55 12.42 -6.99
CA ILE A 119 -7.91 11.15 -7.39
C ILE A 119 -7.58 10.29 -6.17
N GLY A 120 -7.03 10.89 -5.12
CA GLY A 120 -6.56 10.20 -3.93
C GLY A 120 -7.68 9.62 -3.06
N ALA A 121 -8.92 10.12 -3.17
CA ALA A 121 -10.06 9.63 -2.39
C ALA A 121 -11.13 8.92 -3.23
N ALA A 122 -11.41 9.37 -4.47
CA ALA A 122 -12.47 8.77 -5.28
C ALA A 122 -12.10 7.37 -5.78
N LEU A 123 -10.87 7.14 -6.23
CA LEU A 123 -10.46 5.82 -6.74
C LEU A 123 -10.46 4.74 -5.65
N PRO A 124 -9.91 4.96 -4.44
CA PRO A 124 -10.04 3.99 -3.37
C PRO A 124 -11.48 3.63 -3.01
N ALA A 125 -12.40 4.60 -3.03
CA ALA A 125 -13.82 4.34 -2.78
C ALA A 125 -14.47 3.52 -3.90
N VAL A 126 -14.10 3.77 -5.16
CA VAL A 126 -14.51 2.95 -6.30
C VAL A 126 -13.94 1.54 -6.19
N ASP A 127 -12.66 1.39 -5.86
CA ASP A 127 -12.02 0.09 -5.69
C ASP A 127 -12.69 -0.73 -4.58
N GLU A 128 -13.01 -0.11 -3.43
CA GLU A 128 -13.71 -0.79 -2.32
C GLU A 128 -15.11 -1.24 -2.74
N ASP A 129 -15.86 -0.36 -3.41
CA ASP A 129 -17.21 -0.65 -3.88
C ASP A 129 -17.25 -1.81 -4.88
N ILE A 130 -16.28 -1.85 -5.80
CA ILE A 130 -16.11 -2.98 -6.73
C ILE A 130 -15.89 -4.26 -5.93
N LEU A 131 -14.95 -4.23 -4.98
CA LEU A 131 -14.57 -5.41 -4.20
C LEU A 131 -15.72 -5.96 -3.34
N GLU A 132 -16.55 -5.08 -2.77
CA GLU A 132 -17.77 -5.46 -2.02
C GLU A 132 -18.84 -6.08 -2.93
N SER A 133 -18.85 -5.69 -4.22
CA SER A 133 -19.81 -6.16 -5.21
C SER A 133 -19.35 -7.44 -5.95
N LEU A 134 -18.13 -7.93 -5.71
CA LEU A 134 -17.61 -9.10 -6.41
C LEU A 134 -18.32 -10.40 -5.98
N PRO A 135 -18.60 -11.31 -6.92
CA PRO A 135 -19.12 -12.62 -6.58
C PRO A 135 -18.08 -13.42 -5.78
N VAL A 136 -18.55 -14.29 -4.88
CA VAL A 136 -17.68 -15.17 -4.08
C VAL A 136 -16.80 -16.05 -4.97
N GLU A 137 -17.37 -16.57 -6.05
CA GLU A 137 -16.71 -17.40 -7.06
C GLU A 137 -16.81 -16.71 -8.44
N PRO A 138 -15.81 -15.90 -8.83
CA PRO A 138 -15.83 -15.18 -10.10
C PRO A 138 -15.42 -16.04 -11.30
N ASP A 139 -16.24 -16.02 -12.35
CA ASP A 139 -15.86 -16.57 -13.67
C ASP A 139 -15.06 -15.56 -14.52
N ASP A 140 -15.25 -14.26 -14.26
CA ASP A 140 -14.60 -13.18 -15.00
C ASP A 140 -13.10 -13.08 -14.64
N PHE A 141 -12.25 -12.97 -15.67
CA PHE A 141 -10.80 -12.90 -15.48
C PHE A 141 -10.37 -11.71 -14.59
N TYR A 142 -11.01 -10.55 -14.75
CA TYR A 142 -10.61 -9.36 -14.00
C TYR A 142 -11.10 -9.44 -12.55
N ASP A 143 -12.28 -10.01 -12.31
CA ASP A 143 -12.79 -10.24 -10.94
C ASP A 143 -11.91 -11.26 -10.19
N ARG A 144 -11.49 -12.34 -10.86
CA ARG A 144 -10.49 -13.29 -10.33
C ARG A 144 -9.20 -12.57 -9.92
N TYR A 145 -8.74 -11.62 -10.74
CA TYR A 145 -7.57 -10.78 -10.41
C TYR A 145 -7.81 -9.91 -9.17
N LEU A 146 -8.91 -9.17 -9.11
CA LEU A 146 -9.20 -8.29 -7.98
C LEU A 146 -9.28 -9.07 -6.66
N ILE A 147 -9.94 -10.23 -6.69
CA ILE A 147 -10.00 -11.14 -5.53
C ILE A 147 -8.62 -11.67 -5.16
N ALA A 148 -7.82 -12.15 -6.12
CA ALA A 148 -6.49 -12.66 -5.84
C ALA A 148 -5.56 -11.56 -5.28
N LYS A 149 -5.63 -10.34 -5.83
CA LYS A 149 -4.92 -9.15 -5.32
C LYS A 149 -5.35 -8.84 -3.88
N ARG A 150 -6.65 -8.76 -3.59
CA ARG A 150 -7.13 -8.49 -2.22
C ARG A 150 -6.67 -9.58 -1.26
N ARG A 151 -6.86 -10.86 -1.60
CA ARG A 151 -6.41 -12.00 -0.79
C ARG A 151 -4.90 -11.98 -0.55
N SER A 152 -4.08 -11.51 -1.50
CA SER A 152 -2.63 -11.37 -1.30
C SER A 152 -2.26 -10.31 -0.24
N LEU A 153 -3.14 -9.35 0.04
CA LEU A 153 -2.96 -8.30 1.03
C LEU A 153 -3.57 -8.66 2.39
N THR A 154 -4.69 -9.38 2.39
CA THR A 154 -5.52 -9.63 3.58
C THR A 154 -5.43 -11.06 4.10
N ALA A 155 -4.56 -11.90 3.54
CA ALA A 155 -4.34 -13.26 4.02
C ALA A 155 -3.97 -13.26 5.51
N LYS A 156 -4.65 -14.11 6.29
CA LYS A 156 -4.49 -14.21 7.74
C LYS A 156 -3.42 -15.21 8.14
N ASP A 157 -3.20 -16.21 7.29
CA ASP A 157 -2.23 -17.28 7.48
C ASP A 157 -1.53 -17.66 6.18
N HIS A 158 -0.53 -18.53 6.31
CA HIS A 158 0.30 -18.97 5.18
C HIS A 158 -0.51 -19.75 4.13
N ALA A 159 -1.54 -20.50 4.52
CA ALA A 159 -2.34 -21.27 3.57
C ALA A 159 -3.16 -20.33 2.68
N GLU A 160 -3.80 -19.32 3.26
CA GLU A 160 -4.51 -18.27 2.52
C GLU A 160 -3.56 -17.50 1.58
N ALA A 161 -2.38 -17.12 2.07
CA ALA A 161 -1.39 -16.39 1.27
C ALA A 161 -0.85 -17.24 0.10
N ARG A 162 -0.66 -18.55 0.31
CA ARG A 162 -0.30 -19.49 -0.76
C ARG A 162 -1.41 -19.71 -1.77
N ALA A 163 -2.67 -19.74 -1.32
CA ALA A 163 -3.81 -19.80 -2.23
C ALA A 163 -3.90 -18.53 -3.09
N ALA A 164 -3.64 -17.35 -2.52
CA ALA A 164 -3.55 -16.10 -3.28
C ALA A 164 -2.40 -16.13 -4.31
N ALA A 165 -1.22 -16.63 -3.91
CA ALA A 165 -0.10 -16.80 -4.84
C ALA A 165 -0.45 -17.73 -6.01
N ALA A 166 -1.07 -18.89 -5.73
CA ALA A 166 -1.49 -19.85 -6.75
C ALA A 166 -2.53 -19.25 -7.71
N ALA A 167 -3.47 -18.44 -7.20
CA ALA A 167 -4.45 -17.75 -8.03
C ALA A 167 -3.79 -16.71 -8.97
N LEU A 168 -2.82 -15.94 -8.47
CA LEU A 168 -2.04 -14.99 -9.28
C LEU A 168 -1.18 -15.70 -10.33
N GLU A 169 -0.57 -16.83 -9.98
CA GLU A 169 0.18 -17.67 -10.92
C GLU A 169 -0.71 -18.21 -12.03
N ALA A 170 -1.92 -18.68 -11.71
CA ALA A 170 -2.89 -19.15 -12.70
C ALA A 170 -3.32 -18.01 -13.65
N LEU A 171 -3.53 -16.80 -13.14
CA LEU A 171 -3.85 -15.62 -13.95
C LEU A 171 -2.70 -15.25 -14.90
N ILE A 172 -1.46 -15.30 -14.42
CA ILE A 172 -0.26 -15.04 -15.24
C ILE A 172 -0.08 -16.13 -16.30
N ALA A 173 -0.31 -17.40 -15.96
CA ALA A 173 -0.23 -18.50 -16.92
C ALA A 173 -1.30 -18.38 -18.01
N GLU A 174 -2.52 -17.97 -17.66
CA GLU A 174 -3.61 -17.75 -18.61
C GLU A 174 -3.34 -16.54 -19.52
N ARG A 175 -2.84 -15.43 -18.96
CA ARG A 175 -2.54 -14.20 -19.70
C ARG A 175 -1.18 -13.60 -19.29
N PRO A 176 -0.06 -14.07 -19.88
CA PRO A 176 1.28 -13.63 -19.49
C PRO A 176 1.53 -12.12 -19.66
N ASN A 177 0.81 -11.47 -20.58
CA ASN A 177 0.91 -10.03 -20.82
C ASN A 177 0.06 -9.19 -19.85
N PHE A 178 -0.65 -9.80 -18.90
CA PHE A 178 -1.43 -9.09 -17.89
C PHE A 178 -0.52 -8.64 -16.74
N GLY A 179 0.18 -7.53 -16.96
CA GLY A 179 1.21 -7.00 -16.04
C GLY A 179 0.72 -6.67 -14.62
N LEU A 180 -0.60 -6.53 -14.39
CA LEU A 180 -1.18 -6.20 -13.08
C LEU A 180 -1.07 -7.35 -12.06
N ALA A 181 -1.04 -8.61 -12.50
CA ALA A 181 -0.98 -9.77 -11.59
C ALA A 181 0.42 -10.03 -11.01
N TYR A 182 1.48 -9.50 -11.63
CA TYR A 182 2.86 -9.79 -11.22
C TYR A 182 3.23 -9.13 -9.88
N PRO A 183 3.01 -7.82 -9.65
CA PRO A 183 3.48 -7.18 -8.43
C PRO A 183 2.96 -7.76 -7.11
N PRO A 184 1.65 -8.07 -6.93
CA PRO A 184 1.19 -8.71 -5.71
C PRO A 184 1.84 -10.09 -5.48
N LEU A 185 2.12 -10.84 -6.56
CA LEU A 185 2.81 -12.13 -6.46
C LEU A 185 4.29 -11.97 -6.05
N VAL A 186 4.98 -10.98 -6.62
CA VAL A 186 6.38 -10.65 -6.26
C VAL A 186 6.48 -10.33 -4.77
N ARG A 187 5.54 -9.56 -4.22
CA ARG A 187 5.51 -9.21 -2.80
C ARG A 187 5.42 -10.45 -1.91
N LEU A 188 4.55 -11.40 -2.25
CA LEU A 188 4.42 -12.65 -1.50
C LEU A 188 5.74 -13.43 -1.46
N TYR A 189 6.40 -13.61 -2.61
CA TYR A 189 7.69 -14.31 -2.69
C TYR A 189 8.86 -13.56 -2.04
N ASN A 190 8.78 -12.25 -1.85
CA ASN A 190 9.83 -11.47 -1.18
C ASN A 190 9.74 -11.48 0.35
N THR A 191 8.59 -11.80 0.93
CA THR A 191 8.25 -11.39 2.31
C THR A 191 7.64 -12.50 3.17
N ASP A 192 8.06 -13.75 3.02
CA ASP A 192 7.48 -14.86 3.79
C ASP A 192 5.95 -14.95 3.61
N PHE A 193 5.51 -14.76 2.36
CA PHE A 193 4.10 -14.64 2.00
C PHE A 193 3.39 -13.60 2.87
N PHE A 194 3.97 -12.39 2.92
CA PHE A 194 3.50 -11.27 3.73
C PHE A 194 3.53 -11.54 5.24
N PHE A 195 4.59 -12.20 5.69
CA PHE A 195 4.88 -12.56 7.09
C PHE A 195 3.79 -13.44 7.73
N THR A 196 3.12 -14.25 6.90
CA THR A 196 2.12 -15.22 7.32
C THR A 196 2.70 -16.62 7.51
N GLY A 197 3.81 -16.95 6.83
CA GLY A 197 4.57 -18.18 7.01
C GLY A 197 6.06 -17.89 7.12
N LEU A 198 6.54 -17.67 8.34
CA LEU A 198 7.91 -17.20 8.57
C LEU A 198 8.93 -18.29 8.28
N GLY A 199 10.05 -17.90 7.66
CA GLY A 199 11.10 -18.81 7.20
C GLY A 199 10.79 -19.52 5.87
N SER A 200 9.71 -19.13 5.18
CA SER A 200 9.33 -19.71 3.88
C SER A 200 10.08 -19.12 2.68
N THR A 201 10.70 -17.95 2.85
CA THR A 201 11.43 -17.21 1.82
C THR A 201 12.92 -17.42 2.01
N GLY A 202 13.54 -18.07 1.03
CA GLY A 202 14.99 -18.17 0.90
C GLY A 202 15.50 -17.50 -0.38
N PRO A 203 16.76 -17.81 -0.75
CA PRO A 203 17.35 -17.35 -2.00
C PRO A 203 16.55 -17.74 -3.25
N SER A 204 15.90 -18.92 -3.26
CA SER A 204 15.06 -19.40 -4.37
C SER A 204 13.83 -18.52 -4.57
N GLU A 205 13.12 -18.20 -3.50
CA GLU A 205 11.91 -17.36 -3.54
C GLU A 205 12.28 -15.93 -3.97
N ARG A 206 13.40 -15.38 -3.48
CA ARG A 206 13.91 -14.07 -3.92
C ARG A 206 14.35 -14.04 -5.39
N ALA A 207 14.97 -15.11 -5.87
CA ALA A 207 15.32 -15.24 -7.28
C ALA A 207 14.06 -15.31 -8.16
N ARG A 208 13.05 -16.06 -7.71
CA ARG A 208 11.74 -16.13 -8.36
C ARG A 208 11.03 -14.78 -8.36
N ALA A 209 11.03 -14.06 -7.24
CA ALA A 209 10.45 -12.73 -7.12
C ALA A 209 11.11 -11.74 -8.12
N LEU A 210 12.45 -11.75 -8.22
CA LEU A 210 13.17 -10.90 -9.17
C LEU A 210 12.83 -11.25 -10.63
N ALA A 211 12.74 -12.55 -10.96
CA ALA A 211 12.33 -12.99 -12.30
C ALA A 211 10.90 -12.54 -12.64
N LEU A 212 9.96 -12.67 -11.69
CA LEU A 212 8.59 -12.21 -11.83
C LEU A 212 8.51 -10.68 -11.95
N ALA A 213 9.30 -9.93 -11.19
CA ALA A 213 9.33 -8.46 -11.28
C ALA A 213 9.78 -8.00 -12.67
N LYS A 214 10.85 -8.61 -13.20
CA LYS A 214 11.34 -8.34 -14.56
C LYS A 214 10.31 -8.71 -15.63
N ALA A 215 9.66 -9.86 -15.50
CA ALA A 215 8.61 -10.30 -16.41
C ALA A 215 7.37 -9.37 -16.37
N GLY A 216 6.93 -8.97 -15.18
CA GLY A 216 5.82 -8.04 -15.00
C GLY A 216 6.09 -6.67 -15.60
N LEU A 217 7.31 -6.15 -15.43
CA LEU A 217 7.72 -4.91 -16.06
C LEU A 217 7.82 -5.02 -17.59
N ALA A 218 8.23 -6.18 -18.11
CA ALA A 218 8.22 -6.44 -19.55
C ALA A 218 6.79 -6.52 -20.11
N ALA A 219 5.85 -7.10 -19.34
CA ALA A 219 4.45 -7.20 -19.70
C ALA A 219 3.73 -5.84 -19.73
N ASP A 220 3.99 -4.96 -18.75
CA ASP A 220 3.48 -3.59 -18.75
C ASP A 220 4.50 -2.60 -18.15
N ARG A 221 5.27 -1.94 -19.01
CA ARG A 221 6.25 -0.89 -18.60
C ARG A 221 5.60 0.34 -17.98
N ARG A 222 4.30 0.54 -18.17
CA ARG A 222 3.52 1.64 -17.59
C ARG A 222 2.91 1.28 -16.24
N ASN A 223 3.12 0.05 -15.76
CA ASN A 223 2.68 -0.35 -14.42
C ASN A 223 3.64 0.19 -13.36
N VAL A 224 3.20 1.22 -12.63
CA VAL A 224 3.96 1.85 -11.53
C VAL A 224 4.33 0.84 -10.43
N HIS A 225 3.41 -0.08 -10.10
CA HIS A 225 3.66 -1.10 -9.08
C HIS A 225 4.75 -2.08 -9.53
N ALA A 226 4.92 -2.34 -10.84
CA ALA A 226 6.02 -3.17 -11.34
C ALA A 226 7.40 -2.55 -11.04
N HIS A 227 7.51 -1.23 -11.11
CA HIS A 227 8.74 -0.51 -10.74
C HIS A 227 9.02 -0.59 -9.25
N THR A 228 8.03 -0.36 -8.38
CA THR A 228 8.26 -0.42 -6.92
C THR A 228 8.68 -1.81 -6.47
N VAL A 229 8.02 -2.88 -6.93
CA VAL A 229 8.42 -4.25 -6.53
C VAL A 229 9.78 -4.65 -7.10
N LEU A 230 10.16 -4.15 -8.29
CA LEU A 230 11.50 -4.38 -8.82
C LEU A 230 12.56 -3.69 -7.97
N GLY A 231 12.29 -2.46 -7.52
CA GLY A 231 13.13 -1.75 -6.55
C GLY A 231 13.32 -2.54 -5.26
N PHE A 232 12.25 -3.08 -4.68
CA PHE A 232 12.35 -3.94 -3.50
C PHE A 232 13.10 -5.24 -3.76
N CYS A 233 12.93 -5.89 -4.93
CA CYS A 233 13.74 -7.05 -5.28
C CYS A 233 15.23 -6.68 -5.28
N HIS A 234 15.61 -5.58 -5.93
CA HIS A 234 17.00 -5.10 -5.93
C HIS A 234 17.52 -4.84 -4.50
N LEU A 235 16.73 -4.24 -3.62
CA LEU A 235 17.11 -4.09 -2.19
C LEU A 235 17.36 -5.43 -1.50
N TRP A 236 16.53 -6.44 -1.74
CA TRP A 236 16.71 -7.78 -1.16
C TRP A 236 17.90 -8.56 -1.72
N HIS A 237 18.40 -8.15 -2.89
CA HIS A 237 19.64 -8.64 -3.51
C HIS A 237 20.86 -7.75 -3.21
N ASP A 238 20.71 -6.75 -2.33
CA ASP A 238 21.76 -5.79 -1.96
C ASP A 238 22.20 -4.85 -3.11
N GLU A 239 21.42 -4.80 -4.20
CA GLU A 239 21.68 -4.01 -5.41
C GLU A 239 21.10 -2.59 -5.31
N ARG A 240 21.55 -1.80 -4.33
CA ARG A 240 20.98 -0.46 -4.02
C ARG A 240 21.01 0.51 -5.20
N ASP A 241 22.09 0.50 -5.98
CA ASP A 241 22.25 1.35 -7.17
C ASP A 241 21.20 1.05 -8.25
N LEU A 242 20.67 -0.18 -8.29
CA LEU A 242 19.58 -0.57 -9.19
C LEU A 242 18.20 -0.32 -8.58
N ALA A 243 18.09 -0.35 -7.25
CA ALA A 243 16.85 -0.10 -6.55
C ALA A 243 16.38 1.35 -6.67
N ARG A 244 17.28 2.32 -6.44
CA ARG A 244 16.95 3.76 -6.42
C ARG A 244 16.26 4.23 -7.72
N PRO A 245 16.79 3.98 -8.93
CA PRO A 245 16.15 4.39 -10.17
C PRO A 245 14.74 3.79 -10.37
N CYS A 246 14.47 2.60 -9.84
CA CYS A 246 13.15 1.99 -9.92
C CYS A 246 12.12 2.78 -9.11
N PHE A 247 12.50 3.24 -7.91
CA PHE A 247 11.63 4.06 -7.07
C PHE A 247 11.42 5.47 -7.65
N ASP A 248 12.48 6.08 -8.18
CA ASP A 248 12.39 7.39 -8.85
C ASP A 248 11.44 7.32 -10.06
N GLN A 249 11.56 6.25 -10.86
CA GLN A 249 10.69 6.02 -12.02
C GLN A 249 9.23 5.81 -11.59
N ALA A 250 8.98 5.06 -10.52
CA ALA A 250 7.63 4.86 -10.00
C ALA A 250 6.98 6.19 -9.58
N LEU A 251 7.73 7.03 -8.86
CA LEU A 251 7.28 8.34 -8.40
C LEU A 251 7.00 9.29 -9.58
N ALA A 252 7.90 9.34 -10.56
CA ALA A 252 7.73 10.17 -11.76
C ALA A 252 6.50 9.75 -12.59
N MET A 253 6.19 8.46 -12.65
CA MET A 253 5.08 7.93 -13.45
C MET A 253 3.72 8.24 -12.83
N ASN A 254 3.57 8.15 -11.50
CA ASN A 254 2.29 8.45 -10.84
C ASN A 254 2.48 9.06 -9.44
N PRO A 255 2.55 10.39 -9.35
CA PRO A 255 2.63 11.12 -8.09
C PRO A 255 1.26 11.31 -7.39
N TYR A 256 0.21 10.64 -7.88
CA TYR A 256 -1.15 10.70 -7.31
C TYR A 256 -1.58 9.38 -6.65
N ASN A 257 -0.71 8.36 -6.63
CA ASN A 257 -1.02 7.09 -6.00
C ASN A 257 -0.37 7.01 -4.60
N PRO A 258 -1.11 7.26 -3.52
CA PRO A 258 -0.55 7.30 -2.17
C PRO A 258 0.06 5.95 -1.74
N ALA A 259 -0.56 4.83 -2.14
CA ALA A 259 -0.02 3.51 -1.84
C ALA A 259 1.33 3.26 -2.53
N ARG A 260 1.59 3.86 -3.70
CA ARG A 260 2.92 3.77 -4.35
C ARG A 260 3.92 4.76 -3.75
N ILE A 261 3.47 5.94 -3.37
CA ILE A 261 4.31 6.92 -2.67
C ILE A 261 4.80 6.35 -1.33
N ASN A 262 3.93 5.70 -0.55
CA ASN A 262 4.32 5.04 0.69
C ASN A 262 5.36 3.96 0.43
N GLU A 263 5.18 3.10 -0.58
CA GLU A 263 6.18 2.10 -0.96
C GLU A 263 7.52 2.71 -1.39
N VAL A 264 7.51 3.81 -2.15
CA VAL A 264 8.73 4.55 -2.50
C VAL A 264 9.38 5.10 -1.22
N ALA A 265 8.60 5.63 -0.27
CA ALA A 265 9.10 6.10 1.00
C ALA A 265 9.74 4.97 1.83
N SER A 266 9.11 3.79 1.93
CA SER A 266 9.73 2.62 2.57
C SER A 266 11.04 2.23 1.88
N GLY A 267 11.09 2.31 0.54
CA GLY A 267 12.30 2.15 -0.25
C GLY A 267 13.39 3.15 0.12
N MET A 268 13.05 4.43 0.28
CA MET A 268 13.98 5.48 0.72
C MET A 268 14.49 5.25 2.16
N ILE A 269 13.65 4.75 3.07
CA ILE A 269 14.09 4.34 4.41
C ILE A 269 15.16 3.25 4.31
N TYR A 270 14.94 2.24 3.47
CA TYR A 270 15.91 1.16 3.27
C TYR A 270 17.20 1.60 2.57
N LEU A 271 17.13 2.60 1.70
CA LEU A 271 18.31 3.24 1.09
C LEU A 271 19.06 4.16 2.07
N GLY A 272 18.44 4.54 3.19
CA GLY A 272 19.00 5.46 4.19
C GLY A 272 18.73 6.94 3.90
N GLU A 273 17.89 7.23 2.90
CA GLU A 273 17.49 8.59 2.51
C GLU A 273 16.32 9.07 3.38
N LEU A 274 16.54 9.15 4.69
CA LEU A 274 15.48 9.38 5.70
C LEU A 274 14.74 10.72 5.52
N GLY A 275 15.45 11.76 5.07
CA GLY A 275 14.84 13.07 4.79
C GLY A 275 13.86 13.02 3.61
N GLU A 276 14.22 12.30 2.55
CA GLU A 276 13.37 12.09 1.37
C GLU A 276 12.17 11.22 1.71
N ALA A 277 12.38 10.13 2.48
CA ALA A 277 11.29 9.30 2.99
C ALA A 277 10.23 10.13 3.75
N ARG A 278 10.66 11.05 4.62
CA ARG A 278 9.74 11.92 5.38
C ARG A 278 8.95 12.86 4.47
N ALA A 279 9.62 13.44 3.46
CA ALA A 279 8.96 14.31 2.49
C ALA A 279 7.90 13.55 1.67
N LEU A 280 8.20 12.30 1.28
CA LEU A 280 7.27 11.45 0.55
C LEU A 280 6.06 11.03 1.41
N LEU A 281 6.29 10.64 2.67
CA LEU A 281 5.19 10.35 3.60
C LEU A 281 4.30 11.59 3.82
N ALA A 282 4.90 12.78 3.98
CA ALA A 282 4.14 14.03 4.08
C ALA A 282 3.33 14.32 2.81
N MET A 283 3.88 14.04 1.63
CA MET A 283 3.16 14.17 0.36
C MET A 283 2.00 13.16 0.26
N SER A 284 2.21 11.91 0.68
CA SER A 284 1.17 10.88 0.69
C SER A 284 0.00 11.25 1.60
N ALA A 285 0.29 11.79 2.78
CA ALA A 285 -0.72 12.25 3.73
C ALA A 285 -1.62 13.37 3.17
N GLN A 286 -1.16 14.13 2.18
CA GLN A 286 -1.99 15.14 1.50
C GLN A 286 -2.98 14.53 0.50
N LEU A 287 -2.76 13.29 0.07
CA LEU A 287 -3.62 12.56 -0.87
C LEU A 287 -4.66 11.68 -0.17
N GLN A 288 -4.36 11.24 1.04
CA GLN A 288 -5.20 10.31 1.79
C GLN A 288 -6.06 11.07 2.81
N ALA A 289 -7.39 10.90 2.73
CA ALA A 289 -8.27 11.32 3.81
C ALA A 289 -8.00 10.51 5.09
N TRP A 290 -7.72 9.21 4.93
CA TRP A 290 -7.42 8.25 5.99
C TRP A 290 -6.25 7.37 5.55
N PRO A 291 -5.02 7.65 6.03
CA PRO A 291 -3.87 6.79 5.74
C PRO A 291 -4.07 5.38 6.33
N ASP A 292 -3.64 4.37 5.59
CA ASP A 292 -3.69 2.97 6.02
C ASP A 292 -2.57 2.62 7.02
N ASP A 293 -2.63 1.44 7.61
CA ASP A 293 -1.67 1.02 8.64
C ASP A 293 -0.23 0.86 8.12
N SER A 294 -0.01 0.74 6.80
CA SER A 294 1.36 0.73 6.23
C SER A 294 2.03 2.09 6.32
N TYR A 295 1.28 3.17 6.12
CA TYR A 295 1.77 4.54 6.30
C TYR A 295 2.27 4.76 7.73
N TYR A 296 1.51 4.30 8.73
CA TYR A 296 1.91 4.43 10.13
C TYR A 296 3.09 3.52 10.48
N GLU A 297 3.23 2.35 9.83
CA GLU A 297 4.34 1.42 10.07
C GLU A 297 5.67 2.01 9.59
N ASP A 298 5.67 2.68 8.44
CA ASP A 298 6.85 3.40 7.93
C ASP A 298 7.27 4.55 8.86
N HIS A 299 6.30 5.30 9.41
CA HIS A 299 6.58 6.33 10.41
C HIS A 299 7.14 5.76 11.72
N CYS A 300 6.66 4.60 12.16
CA CYS A 300 7.22 3.90 13.32
C CYS A 300 8.70 3.56 13.09
N LEU A 301 9.03 2.95 11.94
CA LEU A 301 10.40 2.60 11.60
C LEU A 301 11.29 3.84 11.47
N LEU A 302 10.81 4.88 10.76
CA LEU A 302 11.55 6.12 10.59
C LEU A 302 11.88 6.78 11.94
N SER A 303 10.88 6.90 12.82
CA SER A 303 11.05 7.48 14.15
C SER A 303 12.01 6.68 15.03
N LEU A 304 12.01 5.34 14.92
CA LEU A 304 12.99 4.48 15.58
C LEU A 304 14.42 4.72 15.10
N LEU A 305 14.61 4.88 13.79
CA LEU A 305 15.94 5.14 13.20
C LEU A 305 16.48 6.53 13.59
N ASP A 306 15.59 7.46 13.91
CA ASP A 306 15.90 8.80 14.44
C ASP A 306 16.06 8.86 15.97
N ASP A 307 16.00 7.72 16.68
CA ASP A 307 16.05 7.67 18.15
C ASP A 307 14.93 8.49 18.83
N ALA A 308 13.74 8.51 18.19
CA ALA A 308 12.53 9.17 18.67
C ALA A 308 11.46 8.15 19.10
N PRO A 309 11.67 7.38 20.20
CA PRO A 309 10.79 6.27 20.57
C PRO A 309 9.36 6.73 20.91
N GLN A 310 9.18 7.92 21.50
CA GLN A 310 7.85 8.44 21.82
C GLN A 310 7.03 8.78 20.57
N GLU A 311 7.68 9.26 19.51
CA GLU A 311 7.04 9.53 18.23
C GLU A 311 6.63 8.21 17.54
N ALA A 312 7.52 7.21 17.56
CA ALA A 312 7.21 5.86 17.05
C ALA A 312 5.97 5.26 17.75
N LEU A 313 5.90 5.34 19.09
CA LEU A 313 4.74 4.89 19.86
C LEU A 313 3.48 5.70 19.57
N GLY A 314 3.62 7.00 19.31
CA GLY A 314 2.52 7.87 18.91
C GLY A 314 1.88 7.44 17.59
N PHE A 315 2.70 7.12 16.58
CA PHE A 315 2.20 6.61 15.30
C PHE A 315 1.60 5.20 15.42
N ALA A 316 2.21 4.31 16.21
CA ALA A 316 1.68 2.96 16.42
C ALA A 316 0.26 2.97 17.01
N ARG A 317 -0.05 3.91 17.91
CA ARG A 317 -1.40 4.06 18.50
C ARG A 317 -2.48 4.49 17.49
N ARG A 318 -2.09 4.98 16.31
CA ARG A 318 -3.02 5.40 15.25
C ARG A 318 -3.38 4.26 14.29
N MET A 319 -2.69 3.12 14.38
CA MET A 319 -3.02 1.95 13.58
C MET A 319 -4.34 1.34 14.02
N SER A 320 -5.15 0.90 13.06
CA SER A 320 -6.38 0.15 13.34
C SER A 320 -6.03 -1.28 13.74
N GLU A 321 -5.15 -1.91 12.95
CA GLU A 321 -4.60 -3.23 13.25
C GLU A 321 -3.07 -3.17 13.17
N PRO A 322 -2.37 -3.40 14.30
CA PRO A 322 -0.91 -3.48 14.25
C PRO A 322 -0.48 -4.53 13.22
N ARG A 323 0.50 -4.16 12.40
CA ARG A 323 1.12 -5.03 11.40
C ARG A 323 2.21 -5.89 12.03
N PHE A 324 2.78 -6.81 11.27
CA PHE A 324 3.78 -7.73 11.81
C PHE A 324 5.03 -6.97 12.31
N TRP A 325 5.58 -6.06 11.49
CA TRP A 325 6.79 -5.32 11.82
C TRP A 325 6.51 -4.17 12.79
N SER A 326 5.35 -3.51 12.69
CA SER A 326 5.00 -2.45 13.64
C SER A 326 4.94 -2.93 15.08
N ARG A 327 4.52 -4.19 15.35
CA ARG A 327 4.61 -4.80 16.69
C ARG A 327 6.05 -4.91 17.19
N PHE A 328 6.99 -5.27 16.32
CA PHE A 328 8.41 -5.32 16.67
C PHE A 328 8.95 -3.93 16.93
N TYR A 329 8.61 -2.97 16.08
CA TYR A 329 8.99 -1.56 16.22
C TYR A 329 8.49 -0.98 17.55
N VAL A 330 7.24 -1.24 17.93
CA VAL A 330 6.70 -0.86 19.24
C VAL A 330 7.52 -1.48 20.37
N ALA A 331 7.84 -2.77 20.30
CA ALA A 331 8.64 -3.44 21.32
C ALA A 331 10.04 -2.81 21.48
N LEU A 332 10.70 -2.45 20.37
CA LEU A 332 11.98 -1.74 20.41
C LEU A 332 11.85 -0.32 20.97
N ALA A 333 10.79 0.41 20.60
CA ALA A 333 10.53 1.76 21.08
C ALA A 333 10.20 1.79 22.57
N GLU A 334 9.44 0.81 23.08
CA GLU A 334 9.19 0.64 24.52
C GLU A 334 10.49 0.39 25.28
N GLY A 335 11.36 -0.50 24.79
CA GLY A 335 12.66 -0.77 25.42
C GLY A 335 13.62 0.42 25.40
N LEU A 336 13.55 1.28 24.38
CA LEU A 336 14.29 2.54 24.34
C LEU A 336 13.73 3.58 25.32
N ALA A 337 12.40 3.69 25.42
CA ALA A 337 11.73 4.63 26.30
C ALA A 337 11.85 4.27 27.78
N ASP A 338 11.83 2.97 28.11
CA ASP A 338 12.02 2.44 29.46
C ASP A 338 12.95 1.21 29.44
N PRO A 339 14.27 1.42 29.51
CA PRO A 339 15.24 0.33 29.56
C PRO A 339 15.10 -0.60 30.76
N SER A 340 14.35 -0.22 31.81
CA SER A 340 14.08 -1.06 32.98
C SER A 340 12.72 -1.76 32.94
N GLY A 341 11.87 -1.41 31.99
CA GLY A 341 10.48 -1.86 31.90
C GLY A 341 10.31 -3.33 31.51
N PRO A 342 9.10 -3.89 31.66
CA PRO A 342 8.82 -5.26 31.22
C PRO A 342 8.85 -5.36 29.69
N ARG A 343 9.51 -6.39 29.15
CA ARG A 343 9.59 -6.66 27.70
C ARG A 343 8.36 -7.40 27.17
N ALA A 344 7.17 -6.95 27.58
CA ALA A 344 5.91 -7.65 27.28
C ALA A 344 5.57 -7.64 25.78
N ALA A 345 5.69 -6.49 25.10
CA ALA A 345 5.47 -6.40 23.66
C ALA A 345 6.47 -7.26 22.88
N LEU A 346 7.74 -7.27 23.29
CA LEU A 346 8.75 -8.10 22.65
C LEU A 346 8.46 -9.59 22.82
N ARG A 347 8.13 -10.05 24.03
CA ARG A 347 7.74 -11.45 24.29
C ARG A 347 6.52 -11.85 23.46
N SER A 348 5.53 -10.98 23.34
CA SER A 348 4.35 -11.21 22.50
C SER A 348 4.72 -11.32 21.01
N TRP A 349 5.62 -10.47 20.53
CA TRP A 349 6.11 -10.55 19.15
C TRP A 349 6.90 -11.83 18.89
N VAL A 350 7.79 -12.23 19.81
CA VAL A 350 8.54 -13.50 19.70
C VAL A 350 7.58 -14.70 19.68
N ALA A 351 6.58 -14.75 20.56
CA ALA A 351 5.58 -15.81 20.54
C ALA A 351 4.79 -15.84 19.22
N MET A 352 4.51 -14.68 18.61
CA MET A 352 3.91 -14.61 17.27
C MET A 352 4.84 -15.17 16.19
N VAL A 353 6.15 -14.90 16.27
CA VAL A 353 7.14 -15.46 15.36
C VAL A 353 7.16 -16.98 15.46
N GLU A 354 7.24 -17.52 16.69
CA GLU A 354 7.24 -18.96 16.94
C GLU A 354 5.97 -19.64 16.40
N ALA A 355 4.80 -19.01 16.57
CA ALA A 355 3.52 -19.54 16.10
C ALA A 355 3.38 -19.55 14.56
N ARG A 356 4.07 -18.64 13.86
CA ARG A 356 4.03 -18.51 12.39
C ARG A 356 5.22 -19.16 11.69
N TRP A 357 6.18 -19.70 12.45
CA TRP A 357 7.38 -20.31 11.90
C TRP A 357 7.06 -21.65 11.23
N LEU A 358 7.48 -21.83 9.98
CA LEU A 358 7.19 -23.06 9.22
C LEU A 358 8.23 -24.17 9.41
N GLY A 359 9.42 -23.85 9.93
CA GLY A 359 10.44 -24.86 10.19
C GLY A 359 10.06 -25.80 11.34
N ASP A 360 10.61 -27.02 11.34
CA ASP A 360 10.34 -28.06 12.36
C ASP A 360 10.54 -27.59 13.81
N ARG A 361 11.39 -26.57 14.00
CA ARG A 361 11.59 -25.89 15.28
C ARG A 361 11.62 -24.38 15.02
N PRO A 362 11.09 -23.58 15.96
CA PRO A 362 11.28 -22.13 15.94
C PRO A 362 12.76 -21.77 15.83
N PRO A 363 13.09 -20.60 15.27
CA PRO A 363 14.48 -20.23 15.07
C PRO A 363 15.14 -20.06 16.44
N ALA A 364 16.32 -20.67 16.61
CA ALA A 364 17.19 -20.30 17.70
C ALA A 364 17.53 -18.81 17.59
N ARG A 365 18.01 -18.21 18.68
CA ARG A 365 18.26 -16.78 18.77
C ARG A 365 19.07 -16.21 17.60
N ASP A 366 20.21 -16.81 17.28
CA ASP A 366 21.05 -16.36 16.16
C ASP A 366 20.32 -16.48 14.82
N GLY A 367 19.45 -17.49 14.69
CA GLY A 367 18.58 -17.66 13.53
C GLY A 367 17.49 -16.58 13.44
N LEU A 368 16.92 -16.15 14.56
CA LEU A 368 15.95 -15.05 14.60
C LEU A 368 16.60 -13.72 14.23
N GLU A 369 17.79 -13.42 14.75
CA GLU A 369 18.54 -12.23 14.36
C GLU A 369 18.93 -12.25 12.88
N GLY A 370 19.35 -13.40 12.37
CA GLY A 370 19.59 -13.62 10.95
C GLY A 370 18.34 -13.41 10.09
N TRP A 371 17.18 -13.89 10.55
CA TRP A 371 15.89 -13.69 9.89
C TRP A 371 15.46 -12.21 9.88
N ILE A 372 15.64 -11.50 11.02
CA ILE A 372 15.39 -10.06 11.09
C ILE A 372 16.30 -9.32 10.10
N ALA A 373 17.60 -9.63 10.09
CA ALA A 373 18.57 -9.04 9.17
C ALA A 373 18.26 -9.36 7.69
N PHE A 374 17.74 -10.56 7.43
CA PHE A 374 17.32 -10.97 6.10
C PHE A 374 16.14 -10.13 5.61
N HIS A 375 15.14 -9.85 6.45
CA HIS A 375 13.95 -9.06 6.12
C HIS A 375 14.04 -7.56 6.44
N THR A 376 15.25 -7.02 6.67
CA THR A 376 15.48 -5.58 6.82
C THR A 376 16.68 -5.15 5.96
N PRO A 377 16.47 -4.72 4.70
CA PRO A 377 17.55 -4.45 3.74
C PRO A 377 18.05 -3.01 3.91
N LEU A 378 18.10 -2.53 5.15
CA LEU A 378 18.56 -1.20 5.51
C LEU A 378 19.98 -0.96 4.99
N ALA A 379 20.31 0.29 4.70
CA ALA A 379 21.67 0.72 4.41
C ALA A 379 22.63 0.27 5.54
N PRO A 380 23.89 -0.08 5.25
CA PRO A 380 24.77 -0.76 6.20
C PRO A 380 24.82 -0.14 7.60
N ASP A 381 24.97 1.18 7.71
CA ASP A 381 25.07 1.87 9.00
C ASP A 381 23.75 1.81 9.79
N LEU A 382 22.62 2.04 9.12
CA LEU A 382 21.29 1.92 9.72
C LEU A 382 20.98 0.48 10.13
N LYS A 383 21.39 -0.48 9.28
CA LYS A 383 21.22 -1.91 9.56
C LYS A 383 21.99 -2.33 10.80
N GLN A 384 23.25 -1.90 10.94
CA GLN A 384 24.05 -2.19 12.13
C GLN A 384 23.41 -1.63 13.40
N ARG A 385 22.97 -0.36 13.37
CA ARG A 385 22.27 0.27 14.50
C ARG A 385 20.98 -0.46 14.86
N PHE A 386 20.15 -0.75 13.86
CA PHE A 386 18.87 -1.44 14.05
C PHE A 386 19.06 -2.85 14.62
N LEU A 387 20.01 -3.63 14.09
CA LEU A 387 20.29 -4.98 14.58
C LEU A 387 20.94 -4.98 15.97
N ALA A 388 21.77 -3.97 16.30
CA ALA A 388 22.32 -3.82 17.65
C ALA A 388 21.22 -3.55 18.68
N LEU A 389 20.24 -2.70 18.33
CA LEU A 389 19.06 -2.47 19.16
C LEU A 389 18.21 -3.73 19.31
N ALA A 390 17.91 -4.42 18.20
CA ALA A 390 17.17 -5.68 18.22
C ALA A 390 17.85 -6.73 19.11
N ARG A 391 19.16 -6.91 18.97
CA ARG A 391 19.95 -7.84 19.77
C ARG A 391 19.89 -7.49 21.26
N ARG A 392 20.07 -6.20 21.61
CA ARG A 392 20.00 -5.72 23.00
C ARG A 392 18.65 -6.05 23.64
N GLU A 393 17.54 -5.80 22.95
CA GLU A 393 16.22 -6.10 23.51
C GLU A 393 15.94 -7.62 23.57
N LEU A 394 16.42 -8.39 22.60
CA LEU A 394 16.35 -9.85 22.65
C LEU A 394 17.20 -10.46 23.79
N ASP A 395 18.34 -9.85 24.15
CA ASP A 395 19.14 -10.21 25.33
C ASP A 395 18.34 -10.05 26.63
N ALA A 396 17.59 -8.95 26.72
CA ALA A 396 16.84 -8.59 27.91
C ALA A 396 15.71 -9.58 28.25
N ILE A 397 15.19 -10.34 27.27
CA ILE A 397 14.21 -11.41 27.53
C ILE A 397 14.85 -12.77 27.80
N GLY A 398 16.08 -13.00 27.32
CA GLY A 398 16.82 -14.26 27.55
C GLY A 398 17.48 -14.33 28.93
N GLN A 399 17.80 -13.18 29.53
CA GLN A 399 18.38 -13.07 30.87
C GLN A 399 17.29 -12.86 31.93
N GLY A 400 16.53 -13.92 32.22
CA GLY A 400 15.81 -14.08 33.49
C GLY A 400 14.60 -13.17 33.72
N ASP A 401 13.44 -13.57 33.20
CA ASP A 401 12.13 -13.11 33.70
C ASP A 401 11.01 -14.10 33.35
N ASP A 402 11.29 -15.40 33.47
CA ASP A 402 10.22 -16.41 33.55
C ASP A 402 9.54 -16.25 34.91
N PRO A 403 8.23 -15.92 34.98
CA PRO A 403 7.51 -16.01 36.25
C PRO A 403 7.61 -17.45 36.79
N PRO A 404 7.76 -17.63 38.11
CA PRO A 404 8.12 -18.92 38.73
C PRO A 404 7.13 -20.07 38.52
N GLU A 405 6.01 -19.86 37.83
CA GLU A 405 4.97 -20.87 37.63
C GLU A 405 5.23 -21.82 36.45
N ALA A 406 6.05 -21.44 35.46
CA ALA A 406 6.30 -22.28 34.28
C ALA A 406 7.21 -23.49 34.55
N ARG A 407 8.03 -23.45 35.61
CA ARG A 407 8.93 -24.57 35.97
C ARG A 407 8.23 -25.74 36.68
N SER A 408 6.96 -25.60 37.04
CA SER A 408 6.21 -26.63 37.77
C SER A 408 5.56 -27.71 36.88
N ARG A 409 5.31 -27.42 35.59
CA ARG A 409 4.58 -28.34 34.70
C ARG A 409 5.44 -29.39 33.99
N SER A 410 6.77 -29.27 34.03
CA SER A 410 7.68 -30.24 33.41
C SER A 410 8.08 -31.41 34.32
N ARG A 411 7.76 -31.35 35.63
CA ARG A 411 8.12 -32.42 36.60
C ARG A 411 7.00 -33.36 37.02
N SER A 412 5.74 -33.14 36.58
CA SER A 412 4.61 -34.02 36.98
C SER A 412 4.18 -35.06 35.93
N ARG A 413 4.90 -35.23 34.81
CA ARG A 413 4.63 -36.28 33.80
C ARG A 413 5.61 -37.46 33.83
N ALA A 414 6.44 -37.55 34.86
CA ALA A 414 7.26 -38.73 35.13
C ALA A 414 6.96 -39.24 36.54
N ARG A 415 5.83 -39.94 36.70
CA ARG A 415 5.63 -40.99 37.71
C ARG A 415 4.45 -41.85 37.34
#